data_AF-A0A554JII4-F1
#
_entry.id   AF-A0A554JII4-F1
#
_cell.length_a   1.000
_cell.length_b   1.000
_cell.length_c   1.000
_cell.angle_alpha   90.00
_cell.angle_beta   90.00
_cell.angle_gamma   90.00
#
_symmetry.space_group_name_H-M   'P 1'
#
loop_
_entity.id
_entity.type
_entity.pdbx_description
1 polymer ?
#
loop_
_entity_poly.entity_id
_entity_poly.type
_entity_poly.pdbx_seq_one_letter_code
_entity_poly.pdbx_strand_id
1 'polypeptide(L)'
;MGPKRASIFYALDRYEKSLEIREWLAQGRVVISNRYVSSNMGHQAGNIRDAKKRAAFLKWLIELEYGIFGIPKPDVTILLYVDPAAAQKFVDKKMARAYTKGRKRDMLEADIRHLQNAAEAFRAVAKKYRWTVIDCMRGEEVITIPEVEKLVYGAARKIL
;
A
#
# COMPACT_ATOMS: atom_id res chain seq x y z
N MET A 1 4.73 16.13 8.78
CA MET A 1 3.80 15.64 9.83
C MET A 1 4.27 14.28 10.32
N GLY A 2 4.18 13.96 11.61
CA GLY A 2 4.64 12.66 12.13
C GLY A 2 3.71 11.49 11.75
N PRO A 3 4.20 10.23 11.77
CA PRO A 3 3.44 9.05 11.31
C PRO A 3 2.04 8.93 11.92
N LYS A 4 1.92 9.04 13.25
CA LYS A 4 0.63 8.96 13.94
C LYS A 4 -0.35 10.05 13.53
N ARG A 5 0.12 11.30 13.37
CA ARG A 5 -0.74 12.44 13.00
C ARG A 5 -1.30 12.25 11.60
N ALA A 6 -0.46 11.87 10.63
CA ALA A 6 -0.91 11.57 9.27
C ALA A 6 -1.90 10.40 9.25
N SER A 7 -1.63 9.33 10.02
CA SER A 7 -2.49 8.16 10.10
C SER A 7 -3.92 8.47 10.55
N ILE A 8 -4.11 9.43 11.46
CA ILE A 8 -5.46 9.78 11.96
C ILE A 8 -6.33 10.33 10.83
N PHE A 9 -5.81 11.20 9.97
CA PHE A 9 -6.60 11.76 8.86
C PHE A 9 -7.06 10.67 7.88
N TYR A 10 -6.17 9.73 7.53
CA TYR A 10 -6.53 8.60 6.68
C TYR A 10 -7.51 7.63 7.36
N ALA A 11 -7.40 7.48 8.68
CA ALA A 11 -8.29 6.62 9.45
C ALA A 11 -9.70 7.23 9.56
N LEU A 12 -9.82 8.55 9.70
CA LEU A 12 -11.11 9.24 9.71
C LEU A 12 -11.83 9.14 8.36
N ASP A 13 -11.11 9.31 7.26
CA ASP A 13 -11.62 9.11 5.90
C ASP A 13 -12.18 7.68 5.70
N ARG A 14 -11.42 6.66 6.11
CA ARG A 14 -11.90 5.27 6.08
C ARG A 14 -13.03 5.00 7.06
N TYR A 15 -13.07 5.66 8.21
CA TYR A 15 -14.14 5.53 9.18
C TYR A 15 -15.47 6.00 8.56
N GLU A 16 -15.49 7.14 7.86
CA GLU A 16 -16.68 7.61 7.15
C GLU A 16 -17.17 6.57 6.15
N LYS A 17 -16.27 6.03 5.31
CA LYS A 17 -16.62 4.99 4.32
C LYS A 17 -16.95 3.63 4.92
N SER A 18 -16.60 3.38 6.19
CA SER A 18 -16.79 2.07 6.81
C SER A 18 -18.26 1.67 6.96
N LEU A 19 -19.18 2.64 7.04
CA LEU A 19 -20.62 2.39 7.09
C LEU A 19 -21.13 1.81 5.76
N GLU A 20 -20.76 2.43 4.66
CA GLU A 20 -21.11 1.98 3.30
C GLU A 20 -20.49 0.61 2.98
N ILE A 21 -19.23 0.40 3.37
CA ILE A 21 -18.57 -0.91 3.20
C ILE A 21 -19.33 -2.00 3.97
N ARG A 22 -19.77 -1.74 5.21
CA ARG A 22 -20.56 -2.69 6.00
C ARG A 22 -21.87 -3.04 5.32
N GLU A 23 -22.55 -2.06 4.75
CA GLU A 23 -23.81 -2.28 4.04
C GLU A 23 -23.60 -3.19 2.82
N TRP A 24 -22.59 -2.92 2.00
CA TRP A 24 -22.26 -3.78 0.85
C TRP A 24 -21.93 -5.21 1.27
N LEU A 25 -21.16 -5.37 2.34
CA LEU A 25 -20.82 -6.69 2.88
C LEU A 25 -22.07 -7.42 3.41
N ALA A 26 -22.99 -6.72 4.08
CA ALA A 26 -24.24 -7.30 4.56
C ALA A 26 -25.16 -7.76 3.41
N GLN A 27 -25.05 -7.13 2.23
CA GLN A 27 -25.73 -7.54 1.01
C GLN A 27 -25.03 -8.70 0.27
N GLY A 28 -23.97 -9.29 0.83
CA GLY A 28 -23.22 -10.38 0.21
C GLY A 28 -22.33 -9.93 -0.96
N ARG A 29 -22.02 -8.64 -1.07
CA ARG A 29 -21.15 -8.13 -2.15
C ARG A 29 -19.68 -8.37 -1.85
N VAL A 30 -18.91 -8.60 -2.91
CA VAL A 30 -17.44 -8.54 -2.86
C VAL A 30 -17.02 -7.08 -2.96
N VAL A 31 -16.32 -6.57 -1.94
CA VAL A 31 -15.81 -5.19 -1.92
C VAL A 31 -14.32 -5.18 -2.25
N ILE A 32 -13.95 -4.49 -3.33
CA ILE A 32 -12.55 -4.30 -3.73
C ILE A 32 -12.16 -2.85 -3.44
N SER A 33 -11.10 -2.67 -2.66
CA SER A 33 -10.59 -1.34 -2.31
C SER A 33 -9.19 -1.11 -2.87
N ASN A 34 -9.02 -0.05 -3.65
CA ASN A 34 -7.71 0.42 -4.05
C ASN A 34 -7.11 1.24 -2.90
N ARG A 35 -6.22 0.58 -2.14
CA ARG A 35 -5.68 1.01 -0.84
C ARG A 35 -6.69 0.86 0.29
N TYR A 36 -6.16 0.57 1.47
CA TYR A 36 -6.94 0.44 2.70
C TYR A 36 -6.04 0.74 3.90
N VAL A 37 -6.36 0.22 5.09
CA VAL A 37 -5.49 0.29 6.29
C VAL A 37 -4.05 -0.17 5.99
N SER A 38 -3.89 -1.17 5.11
CA SER A 38 -2.60 -1.68 4.63
C SER A 38 -1.69 -0.60 4.03
N SER A 39 -2.25 0.41 3.36
CA SER A 39 -1.46 1.53 2.82
C SER A 39 -0.92 2.44 3.93
N ASN A 40 -1.70 2.66 4.99
CA ASN A 40 -1.26 3.42 6.15
C ASN A 40 -0.12 2.68 6.86
N MET A 41 -0.27 1.35 7.00
CA MET A 41 0.77 0.50 7.57
C MET A 41 2.08 0.58 6.77
N GLY A 42 2.05 0.37 5.45
CA GLY A 42 3.26 0.38 4.62
C GLY A 42 3.97 1.73 4.60
N HIS A 43 3.24 2.82 4.30
CA HIS A 43 3.83 4.15 4.18
C HIS A 43 4.34 4.69 5.52
N GLN A 44 3.51 4.62 6.57
CA GLN A 44 3.86 5.26 7.84
C GLN A 44 4.83 4.44 8.68
N ALA A 45 4.80 3.11 8.57
CA ALA A 45 5.84 2.28 9.18
C ALA A 45 7.21 2.49 8.51
N GLY A 46 7.25 2.73 7.20
CA GLY A 46 8.47 3.06 6.46
C GLY A 46 9.16 4.34 6.95
N ASN A 47 8.39 5.30 7.46
CA ASN A 47 8.91 6.54 8.05
C ASN A 47 9.54 6.36 9.44
N ILE A 48 9.50 5.15 10.03
CA ILE A 48 10.01 4.86 11.38
C ILE A 48 11.21 3.93 11.28
N ARG A 49 12.43 4.44 11.48
CA ARG A 49 13.68 3.65 11.39
C ARG A 49 13.82 2.60 12.48
N ASP A 50 13.48 2.94 13.72
CA ASP A 50 13.60 2.05 14.87
C ASP A 50 12.56 0.92 14.82
N ALA A 51 13.02 -0.33 14.87
CA ALA A 51 12.17 -1.50 14.73
C ALA A 51 11.14 -1.65 15.87
N LYS A 52 11.52 -1.32 17.11
CA LYS A 52 10.61 -1.40 18.28
C LYS A 52 9.52 -0.33 18.18
N LYS A 53 9.88 0.91 17.84
CA LYS A 53 8.94 2.01 17.60
C LYS A 53 8.02 1.71 16.42
N ARG A 54 8.53 1.11 15.34
CA ARG A 54 7.74 0.68 14.18
C ARG A 54 6.72 -0.38 14.57
N ALA A 55 7.12 -1.37 15.36
CA ALA A 55 6.21 -2.41 15.86
C ALA A 55 5.12 -1.82 16.78
N ALA A 56 5.49 -0.91 17.69
CA ALA A 56 4.55 -0.21 18.56
C ALA A 56 3.56 0.66 17.75
N PHE A 57 4.05 1.36 16.72
CA PHE A 57 3.22 2.12 15.81
C PHE A 57 2.20 1.25 15.08
N LEU A 58 2.62 0.11 14.51
CA LEU A 58 1.72 -0.81 13.81
C LEU A 58 0.65 -1.38 14.74
N LYS A 59 1.01 -1.73 15.98
CA LYS A 59 0.05 -2.18 17.00
C LYS A 59 -0.97 -1.09 17.30
N TRP A 60 -0.51 0.14 17.54
CA TRP A 60 -1.37 1.30 17.76
C TRP A 60 -2.29 1.57 16.56
N LEU A 61 -1.79 1.44 15.33
CA LEU A 61 -2.55 1.72 14.12
C LEU A 61 -3.68 0.70 13.92
N ILE A 62 -3.40 -0.57 14.17
CA ILE A 62 -4.40 -1.65 14.14
C ILE A 62 -5.50 -1.41 15.18
N GLU A 63 -5.11 -1.03 16.40
CA GLU A 63 -6.07 -0.72 17.45
C GLU A 63 -6.92 0.50 17.09
N LEU A 64 -6.31 1.56 16.56
CA LEU A 64 -7.02 2.75 16.12
C LEU A 64 -8.05 2.42 15.03
N GLU A 65 -7.62 1.79 13.94
CA GLU A 65 -8.47 1.65 12.77
C GLU A 65 -9.47 0.50 12.90
N TYR A 66 -9.03 -0.66 13.39
CA TYR A 66 -9.91 -1.83 13.50
C TYR A 66 -10.62 -1.96 14.85
N GLY A 67 -9.98 -1.51 15.94
CA GLY A 67 -10.58 -1.55 17.27
C GLY A 67 -11.51 -0.36 17.50
N ILE A 68 -10.92 0.84 17.59
CA ILE A 68 -11.63 2.07 17.95
C ILE A 68 -12.61 2.52 16.87
N PHE A 69 -12.15 2.63 15.61
CA PHE A 69 -13.01 3.06 14.50
C PHE A 69 -13.85 1.93 13.91
N GLY A 70 -13.63 0.68 14.31
CA GLY A 70 -14.42 -0.45 13.80
C GLY A 70 -14.32 -0.64 12.28
N ILE A 71 -13.25 -0.13 11.66
CA ILE A 71 -12.64 -0.62 10.43
C ILE A 71 -13.05 -2.03 9.94
N PRO A 72 -13.90 -2.30 8.92
CA PRO A 72 -14.08 -3.68 8.46
C PRO A 72 -12.74 -4.29 8.05
N LYS A 73 -12.37 -5.45 8.61
CA LYS A 73 -11.09 -6.10 8.27
C LYS A 73 -11.22 -6.78 6.91
N PRO A 74 -10.21 -6.65 6.02
CA PRO A 74 -10.25 -7.35 4.75
C PRO A 74 -9.92 -8.84 4.95
N ASP A 75 -10.62 -9.71 4.22
CA ASP A 75 -10.32 -11.15 4.19
C ASP A 75 -8.97 -11.44 3.51
N VAL A 76 -8.61 -10.62 2.51
CA VAL A 76 -7.33 -10.68 1.82
C VAL A 76 -6.75 -9.29 1.59
N THR A 77 -5.45 -9.17 1.79
CA THR A 77 -4.67 -8.01 1.32
C THR A 77 -3.68 -8.51 0.28
N ILE A 78 -3.76 -7.94 -0.93
CA ILE A 78 -2.87 -8.26 -2.04
C ILE A 78 -1.93 -7.07 -2.27
N LEU A 79 -0.63 -7.30 -2.09
CA LEU A 79 0.41 -6.34 -2.44
C LEU A 79 0.92 -6.65 -3.86
N LEU A 80 0.68 -5.72 -4.78
CA LEU A 80 1.32 -5.73 -6.10
C LEU A 80 2.71 -5.11 -5.96
N TYR A 81 3.73 -5.94 -5.95
CA TYR A 81 5.11 -5.49 -5.80
C TYR A 81 5.71 -5.19 -7.17
N VAL A 82 6.33 -4.01 -7.30
CA VAL A 82 7.15 -3.64 -8.45
C VAL A 82 8.50 -3.18 -7.88
N ASP A 83 9.59 -3.55 -8.56
CA ASP A 83 10.91 -3.06 -8.19
C ASP A 83 10.96 -1.51 -8.25
N PRO A 84 11.50 -0.81 -7.24
CA PRO A 84 11.55 0.65 -7.23
C PRO A 84 12.22 1.27 -8.46
N ALA A 85 13.27 0.65 -9.02
CA ALA A 85 13.95 1.16 -10.20
C ALA A 85 13.07 1.00 -11.45
N ALA A 86 12.32 -0.10 -11.55
CA ALA A 86 11.32 -0.29 -12.59
C ALA A 86 10.13 0.69 -12.42
N ALA A 87 9.66 0.91 -11.20
CA ALA A 87 8.57 1.83 -10.87
C ALA A 87 8.90 3.28 -11.25
N GLN A 88 10.16 3.71 -11.03
CA GLN A 88 10.64 5.05 -11.41
C GLN A 88 10.45 5.30 -12.92
N LYS A 89 10.72 4.30 -13.77
CA LYS A 89 10.52 4.41 -15.24
C LYS A 89 9.06 4.72 -15.60
N PHE A 90 8.07 4.27 -14.82
CA PHE A 90 6.64 4.60 -15.04
C PHE A 90 6.29 6.00 -14.57
N VAL A 91 6.84 6.44 -13.43
CA VAL A 91 6.67 7.80 -12.91
C VAL A 91 7.28 8.82 -13.87
N ASP A 92 8.49 8.55 -14.36
CA ASP A 92 9.19 9.41 -15.33
C ASP A 92 8.43 9.52 -16.65
N LYS A 93 7.83 8.43 -17.15
CA LYS A 93 6.96 8.45 -18.34
C LYS A 93 5.68 9.26 -18.13
N LYS A 94 5.13 9.31 -16.91
CA LYS A 94 3.99 10.17 -16.56
C LYS A 94 4.41 11.64 -16.44
N MET A 95 5.54 11.91 -15.78
CA MET A 95 6.07 13.28 -15.59
C MET A 95 6.64 13.89 -16.87
N ALA A 96 7.17 13.12 -17.82
CA ALA A 96 7.63 13.62 -19.11
C ALA A 96 6.52 14.30 -19.93
N ARG A 97 5.23 14.03 -19.61
CA ARG A 97 4.07 14.69 -20.21
C ARG A 97 3.71 16.02 -19.54
N ALA A 98 4.33 16.37 -18.41
CA ALA A 98 4.07 17.59 -17.64
C ALA A 98 5.41 18.29 -17.27
N TYR A 99 5.87 19.21 -18.13
CA TYR A 99 6.92 20.23 -17.94
C TYR A 99 7.82 20.20 -16.67
N THR A 100 9.16 20.12 -16.82
CA THR A 100 10.16 21.24 -16.78
C THR A 100 11.63 20.76 -16.63
N LYS A 101 12.55 21.59 -17.15
CA LYS A 101 14.02 21.47 -17.13
C LYS A 101 14.61 22.01 -15.81
N GLY A 102 15.69 21.41 -15.30
CA GLY A 102 16.74 22.17 -14.58
C GLY A 102 17.19 21.74 -13.17
N ARG A 103 16.44 20.95 -12.39
CA ARG A 103 16.83 20.53 -11.01
C ARG A 103 16.76 19.01 -10.77
N LYS A 104 16.99 18.20 -11.80
CA LYS A 104 16.51 16.81 -11.84
C LYS A 104 17.29 15.82 -10.96
N ARG A 105 18.59 15.95 -10.75
CA ARG A 105 19.40 14.82 -10.23
C ARG A 105 19.18 14.52 -8.74
N ASP A 106 19.25 15.54 -7.88
CA ASP A 106 19.06 15.34 -6.43
C ASP A 106 17.62 14.98 -6.06
N MET A 107 16.63 15.56 -6.76
CA MET A 107 15.23 15.18 -6.57
C MET A 107 14.96 13.75 -7.04
N LEU A 108 15.57 13.32 -8.15
CA LEU A 108 15.45 11.94 -8.65
C LEU A 108 16.07 10.93 -7.66
N GLU A 109 17.22 11.26 -7.06
CA GLU A 109 17.84 10.41 -6.03
C GLU A 109 17.03 10.38 -4.73
N ALA A 110 16.40 11.50 -4.34
CA ALA A 110 15.49 11.54 -3.21
C ALA A 110 14.22 10.70 -3.48
N ASP A 111 13.66 10.77 -4.69
CA ASP A 111 12.50 9.99 -5.12
C ASP A 111 12.80 8.49 -5.14
N ILE A 112 13.95 8.07 -5.70
CA ILE A 112 14.27 6.65 -5.77
C ILE A 112 14.49 6.04 -4.38
N ARG A 113 15.18 6.77 -3.48
CA ARG A 113 15.35 6.33 -2.08
C ARG A 113 14.01 6.29 -1.36
N HIS A 114 13.12 7.23 -1.63
CA HIS A 114 11.77 7.21 -1.05
C HIS A 114 10.98 5.98 -1.51
N LEU A 115 10.99 5.67 -2.81
CA LEU A 115 10.36 4.48 -3.38
C LEU A 115 10.95 3.19 -2.83
N GLN A 116 12.28 3.11 -2.70
CA GLN A 116 12.98 1.96 -2.10
C GLN A 116 12.55 1.74 -0.65
N ASN A 117 12.60 2.79 0.17
CA ASN A 117 12.18 2.72 1.57
C ASN A 117 10.71 2.30 1.70
N ALA A 118 9.83 2.82 0.85
CA ALA A 118 8.43 2.43 0.83
C ALA A 118 8.28 0.95 0.44
N ALA A 119 8.92 0.50 -0.65
CA ALA A 119 8.85 -0.87 -1.12
C ALA A 119 9.35 -1.89 -0.08
N GLU A 120 10.46 -1.59 0.59
CA GLU A 120 10.98 -2.38 1.70
C GLU A 120 10.02 -2.42 2.88
N ALA A 121 9.43 -1.29 3.24
CA ALA A 121 8.45 -1.22 4.31
C ALA A 121 7.20 -2.04 3.99
N PHE A 122 6.66 -1.92 2.77
CA PHE A 122 5.52 -2.72 2.31
C PHE A 122 5.85 -4.21 2.33
N ARG A 123 7.02 -4.64 1.86
CA ARG A 123 7.45 -6.06 1.95
C ARG A 123 7.55 -6.53 3.40
N ALA A 124 8.16 -5.74 4.29
CA ALA A 124 8.31 -6.10 5.69
C ALA A 124 6.95 -6.22 6.41
N VAL A 125 6.03 -5.29 6.15
CA VAL A 125 4.67 -5.32 6.68
C VAL A 125 3.88 -6.50 6.10
N ALA A 126 3.95 -6.71 4.78
CA ALA A 126 3.31 -7.84 4.11
C ALA A 126 3.75 -9.19 4.69
N LYS A 127 5.06 -9.37 4.92
CA LYS A 127 5.59 -10.57 5.59
C LYS A 127 5.06 -10.72 7.01
N LYS A 128 5.06 -9.64 7.80
CA LYS A 128 4.59 -9.65 9.19
C LYS A 128 3.11 -10.01 9.32
N TYR A 129 2.28 -9.51 8.41
CA TYR A 129 0.82 -9.68 8.44
C TYR A 129 0.31 -10.71 7.43
N ARG A 130 1.23 -11.51 6.85
CA ARG A 130 0.93 -12.61 5.91
C ARG A 130 0.05 -12.19 4.74
N TRP A 131 0.31 -11.02 4.17
CA TRP A 131 -0.37 -10.58 2.95
C TRP A 131 0.06 -11.42 1.75
N THR A 132 -0.82 -11.55 0.77
CA THR A 132 -0.46 -12.11 -0.52
C THR A 132 0.40 -11.09 -1.25
N VAL A 133 1.62 -11.46 -1.62
CA VAL A 133 2.50 -10.61 -2.44
C VAL A 133 2.53 -11.19 -3.84
N ILE A 134 2.17 -10.38 -4.82
CA ILE A 134 2.33 -10.70 -6.25
C ILE A 134 3.53 -9.90 -6.72
N ASP A 135 4.59 -10.60 -7.10
CA ASP A 135 5.73 -9.98 -7.78
C ASP A 135 5.32 -9.68 -9.23
N CYS A 136 5.24 -8.40 -9.56
CA CYS A 136 4.90 -7.93 -10.89
C CYS A 136 6.14 -7.79 -11.78
N MET A 137 7.30 -8.33 -11.37
CA MET A 137 8.53 -8.33 -12.15
C MET A 137 8.76 -9.68 -12.85
N ARG A 138 9.20 -9.63 -14.11
CA ARG A 138 9.83 -10.73 -14.84
C ARG A 138 11.22 -10.28 -15.26
N GLY A 139 12.23 -10.68 -14.48
CA GLY A 139 13.56 -10.09 -14.61
C GLY A 139 13.50 -8.59 -14.33
N GLU A 140 13.91 -7.77 -15.30
CA GLU A 140 13.91 -6.31 -15.19
C GLU A 140 12.62 -5.64 -15.71
N GLU A 141 11.71 -6.43 -16.30
CA GLU A 141 10.48 -5.92 -16.91
C GLU A 141 9.27 -6.11 -15.99
N VAL A 142 8.34 -5.16 -16.05
CA VAL A 142 7.04 -5.30 -15.38
C VAL A 142 6.12 -6.15 -16.24
N ILE A 143 5.53 -7.19 -15.65
CA ILE A 143 4.57 -8.07 -16.34
C ILE A 143 3.33 -7.30 -16.79
N THR A 144 2.63 -7.84 -17.79
CA THR A 144 1.49 -7.15 -18.40
C THR A 144 0.27 -7.13 -17.48
N ILE A 145 -0.66 -6.18 -17.71
CA ILE A 145 -1.91 -6.09 -16.93
C ILE A 145 -2.70 -7.42 -16.99
N PRO A 146 -2.89 -8.09 -18.15
CA PRO A 146 -3.58 -9.39 -18.18
C PRO A 146 -2.90 -10.47 -17.33
N GLU A 147 -1.57 -10.45 -17.22
CA GLU A 147 -0.84 -11.38 -16.35
C GLU A 147 -1.05 -11.05 -14.86
N VAL A 148 -0.98 -9.77 -14.49
CA VAL A 148 -1.30 -9.31 -13.13
C VAL A 148 -2.74 -9.69 -12.76
N GLU A 149 -3.70 -9.45 -13.67
CA GLU A 149 -5.12 -9.77 -13.48
C GLU A 149 -5.32 -11.25 -13.16
N LYS A 150 -4.71 -12.15 -13.94
CA LYS A 150 -4.78 -13.59 -13.71
C LYS A 150 -4.25 -13.99 -12.33
N LEU A 151 -3.15 -13.38 -11.89
CA LEU A 151 -2.54 -13.64 -10.57
C LEU A 151 -3.42 -13.11 -9.43
N VAL A 152 -3.95 -11.89 -9.57
CA VAL A 152 -4.86 -11.27 -8.59
C VAL A 152 -6.13 -12.09 -8.45
N TYR A 153 -6.75 -12.47 -9.56
CA TYR A 153 -7.94 -13.29 -9.55
C TYR A 153 -7.67 -14.66 -8.92
N GLY A 154 -6.55 -15.31 -9.26
CA GLY A 154 -6.16 -16.58 -8.65
C GLY A 154 -5.91 -16.50 -7.13
N ALA A 155 -5.42 -15.36 -6.64
CA ALA A 155 -5.29 -15.11 -5.20
C ALA A 155 -6.64 -14.87 -4.53
N ALA A 156 -7.51 -14.05 -5.13
CA ALA A 156 -8.83 -13.72 -4.61
C ALA A 156 -9.79 -14.92 -4.63
N ARG A 157 -9.75 -15.78 -5.66
CA ARG A 157 -10.63 -16.95 -5.79
C ARG A 157 -10.50 -17.98 -4.65
N LYS A 158 -9.45 -17.91 -3.83
CA LYS A 158 -9.28 -18.80 -2.68
C LYS A 158 -10.21 -18.45 -1.51
N ILE A 159 -10.83 -17.28 -1.55
CA ILE A 159 -11.70 -16.75 -0.48
C ILE A 159 -13.12 -16.38 -0.99
N LEU A 160 -13.39 -16.62 -2.28
CA LEU A 160 -14.71 -16.44 -2.91
C LEU A 160 -15.38 -17.81 -3.05
#